data_AF-A0AAU1DAM1-F1
#
_entry.id   AF-A0AAU1DAM1-F1
#
_cell.length_a   1.000
_cell.length_b   1.000
_cell.length_c   1.000
_cell.angle_alpha   90.00
_cell.angle_beta   90.00
_cell.angle_gamma   90.00
#
_symmetry.space_group_name_H-M   'P 1'
#
loop_
_entity.id
_entity.type
_entity.pdbx_description
1 polymer ?
#
loop_
_entity_poly.entity_id
_entity_poly.type
_entity_poly.pdbx_seq_one_letter_code
_entity_poly.pdbx_strand_id
1 'polypeptide(L)'
;MQLPAEAVAATVLIEVVRISALPTKRGVPYLGRVVAHWAGSEAADALTLIEKLPGSEQHRCGFSPGWSIRAYEDSLDLALFEAAFCFRCHEVRMHGTAVPSVLATQFFDADTPPAQTLLALFREAAP
;
A
#
# COMPACT_ATOMS: atom_id res chain seq x y z
N MET A 1 -4.77 10.12 0.63
CA MET A 1 -4.09 9.97 -0.67
C MET A 1 -5.09 9.35 -1.62
N GLN A 2 -4.79 9.23 -2.91
CA GLN A 2 -5.74 8.67 -3.86
C GLN A 2 -5.41 7.21 -4.16
N LEU A 3 -6.41 6.34 -4.10
CA LEU A 3 -6.36 4.97 -4.60
C LEU A 3 -7.16 4.85 -5.91
N PRO A 4 -6.91 3.84 -6.76
CA PRO A 4 -7.71 3.64 -7.95
C PRO A 4 -9.12 3.17 -7.58
N ALA A 5 -10.12 4.03 -7.78
CA ALA A 5 -11.49 3.82 -7.27
C ALA A 5 -12.14 2.50 -7.73
N GLU A 6 -11.96 2.13 -9.00
CA GLU A 6 -12.47 0.86 -9.53
C GLU A 6 -11.82 -0.34 -8.86
N ALA A 7 -10.50 -0.27 -8.59
CA ALA A 7 -9.78 -1.32 -7.90
C ALA A 7 -10.20 -1.44 -6.43
N VAL A 8 -10.39 -0.31 -5.75
CA VAL A 8 -10.88 -0.26 -4.36
C VAL A 8 -12.25 -0.92 -4.27
N ALA A 9 -13.17 -0.60 -5.19
CA ALA A 9 -14.50 -1.18 -5.21
C ALA A 9 -14.50 -2.70 -5.49
N ALA A 10 -13.56 -3.19 -6.31
CA ALA A 10 -13.43 -4.60 -6.66
C ALA A 10 -12.63 -5.42 -5.63
N THR A 11 -11.94 -4.78 -4.68
CA THR A 11 -11.05 -5.45 -3.74
C THR A 11 -11.86 -6.29 -2.74
N VAL A 12 -11.58 -7.59 -2.68
CA VAL A 12 -12.15 -8.51 -1.68
C VAL A 12 -11.11 -9.00 -0.67
N LEU A 13 -9.82 -8.93 -1.05
CA LEU A 13 -8.69 -9.39 -0.24
C LEU A 13 -7.53 -8.40 -0.34
N ILE A 14 -6.88 -8.15 0.79
CA ILE A 14 -5.61 -7.44 0.87
C ILE A 14 -4.56 -8.35 1.53
N GLU A 15 -3.46 -8.57 0.83
CA GLU A 15 -2.24 -9.11 1.43
C GLU A 15 -1.41 -7.96 2.00
N VAL A 16 -0.98 -8.09 3.26
CA VAL A 16 0.02 -7.21 3.87
C VAL A 16 1.38 -7.86 3.73
N VAL A 17 2.33 -7.16 3.13
CA VAL A 17 3.67 -7.67 2.82
C VAL A 17 4.71 -6.91 3.60
N ARG A 18 5.55 -7.63 4.35
CA ARG A 18 6.79 -7.08 4.89
C ARG A 18 7.86 -7.15 3.81
N ILE A 19 8.24 -5.99 3.28
CA ILE A 19 9.21 -5.89 2.19
C ILE A 19 10.60 -6.29 2.69
N SER A 20 11.26 -7.18 1.96
CA SER A 20 12.64 -7.62 2.22
C SER A 20 13.63 -7.10 1.17
N ALA A 21 13.17 -6.76 -0.03
CA ALA A 21 14.00 -6.19 -1.08
C ALA A 21 13.20 -5.34 -2.08
N LEU A 22 13.88 -4.37 -2.69
CA LEU A 22 13.33 -3.58 -3.78
C LEU A 22 13.29 -4.39 -5.08
N PRO A 23 12.25 -4.21 -5.93
CA PRO A 23 12.21 -4.83 -7.24
C PRO A 23 13.31 -4.27 -8.16
N THR A 24 13.83 -5.11 -9.05
CA THR A 24 14.89 -4.73 -10.01
C THR A 24 14.38 -3.88 -11.18
N LYS A 25 13.05 -3.85 -11.39
CA LYS A 25 12.37 -3.06 -12.44
C LYS A 25 11.08 -2.47 -11.89
N ARG A 26 10.62 -1.34 -12.45
CA ARG A 26 9.30 -0.79 -12.11
C ARG A 26 8.18 -1.74 -12.58
N GLY A 27 7.09 -1.78 -11.84
CA GLY A 27 5.92 -2.61 -12.14
C GLY A 27 6.08 -4.09 -11.77
N VAL A 28 7.24 -4.48 -11.25
CA VAL A 28 7.43 -5.81 -10.65
C VAL A 28 7.05 -5.72 -9.17
N PRO A 29 6.31 -6.71 -8.64
CA PRO A 29 5.93 -6.70 -7.23
C PRO A 29 7.10 -6.62 -6.27
N TYR A 30 6.90 -5.94 -5.13
CA TYR A 30 7.92 -5.86 -4.08
C TYR A 30 8.14 -7.23 -3.46
N LEU A 31 9.41 -7.62 -3.29
CA LEU A 31 9.75 -8.89 -2.65
C LEU A 31 9.56 -8.78 -1.14
N GLY A 32 8.98 -9.81 -0.54
CA GLY A 32 8.67 -9.81 0.88
C GLY A 32 7.86 -11.01 1.30
N ARG A 33 7.63 -11.12 2.61
CA ARG A 33 6.75 -12.13 3.20
C ARG A 33 5.36 -11.53 3.34
N VAL A 34 4.32 -12.26 2.90
CA VAL A 34 2.94 -11.96 3.28
C VAL A 34 2.79 -12.28 4.77
N VAL A 35 2.45 -11.28 5.57
CA VAL A 35 2.35 -11.38 7.03
C VAL A 35 0.91 -11.41 7.51
N ALA A 36 -0.02 -10.85 6.75
CA ALA A 36 -1.46 -10.93 7.04
C ALA A 36 -2.30 -10.90 5.76
N HIS A 37 -3.54 -11.35 5.91
CA HIS A 37 -4.60 -11.28 4.92
C HIS A 37 -5.78 -10.56 5.57
N TRP A 38 -6.21 -9.45 4.99
CA TRP A 38 -7.40 -8.71 5.40
C TRP A 38 -8.50 -8.93 4.37
N ALA A 39 -9.69 -9.31 4.82
CA ALA A 39 -10.84 -9.57 3.96
C ALA A 39 -12.11 -8.93 4.53
N GLY A 40 -13.13 -8.74 3.69
CA GLY A 40 -14.40 -8.16 4.12
C GLY A 40 -14.23 -6.76 4.74
N SER A 41 -14.73 -6.56 5.96
CA SER A 41 -14.65 -5.26 6.63
C SER A 41 -13.21 -4.83 6.92
N GLU A 42 -12.29 -5.75 7.21
CA GLU A 42 -10.88 -5.40 7.47
C GLU A 42 -10.23 -4.77 6.24
N ALA A 43 -10.49 -5.33 5.05
CA ALA A 43 -10.00 -4.79 3.80
C ALA A 43 -10.60 -3.40 3.52
N ALA A 44 -11.92 -3.25 3.69
CA ALA A 44 -12.62 -1.99 3.49
C ALA A 44 -12.14 -0.88 4.44
N ASP A 45 -11.93 -1.21 5.71
CA ASP A 45 -11.43 -0.30 6.74
C ASP A 45 -10.00 0.14 6.45
N ALA A 46 -9.13 -0.80 6.03
CA ALA A 46 -7.77 -0.50 5.63
C ALA A 46 -7.71 0.44 4.41
N LEU A 47 -8.51 0.20 3.37
CA LEU A 47 -8.59 1.07 2.19
C LEU A 47 -9.09 2.46 2.56
N THR A 48 -10.16 2.53 3.36
CA THR A 48 -10.69 3.80 3.89
C THR A 48 -9.64 4.58 4.68
N LEU A 49 -8.82 3.88 5.48
CA LEU A 49 -7.74 4.50 6.25
C LEU A 49 -6.64 5.04 5.33
N ILE A 50 -6.28 4.30 4.28
CA ILE A 50 -5.28 4.74 3.29
C ILE A 50 -5.76 5.96 2.52
N GLU A 51 -7.03 6.02 2.10
CA GLU A 51 -7.59 7.18 1.42
C GLU A 51 -7.54 8.45 2.31
N LYS A 52 -7.69 8.28 3.62
CA LYS A 52 -7.60 9.37 4.61
C LYS A 52 -6.19 9.89 4.88
N LEU A 53 -5.13 9.26 4.38
CA LEU A 53 -3.76 9.77 4.60
C LEU A 53 -3.59 11.14 3.95
N PRO A 54 -3.38 12.24 4.69
CA PRO A 54 -3.22 13.56 4.09
C PRO A 54 -1.97 13.61 3.22
N GLY A 55 -1.97 14.44 2.19
CA GLY A 55 -0.80 14.64 1.34
C GLY A 55 0.34 15.36 2.07
N SER A 56 1.57 15.20 1.59
CA SER A 56 2.74 15.90 2.11
C SER A 56 3.68 16.35 0.98
N GLU A 57 4.74 17.07 1.33
CA GLU A 57 5.85 17.33 0.44
C GLU A 57 6.81 16.14 0.34
N GLN A 58 7.64 16.12 -0.70
CA GLN A 58 8.65 15.07 -0.84
C GLN A 58 9.77 15.23 0.18
N HIS A 59 10.01 14.20 1.00
CA HIS A 59 11.18 14.14 1.88
C HIS A 59 12.37 13.45 1.20
N ARG A 60 13.58 13.95 1.43
CA ARG A 60 14.81 13.40 0.84
C ARG A 60 15.23 12.11 1.54
N CYS A 61 14.82 10.99 0.97
CA CYS A 61 15.08 9.64 1.45
C CYS A 61 15.16 8.71 0.23
N GLY A 62 16.07 7.73 0.21
CA GLY A 62 16.34 6.87 -0.96
C GLY A 62 15.24 5.87 -1.32
N PHE A 63 14.01 6.08 -0.85
CA PHE A 63 12.87 5.15 -0.90
C PHE A 63 13.22 3.73 -0.46
N SER A 64 13.18 3.51 0.86
CA SER A 64 13.36 2.19 1.48
C SER A 64 12.04 1.80 2.18
N PRO A 65 11.03 1.34 1.41
CA PRO A 65 9.73 1.01 1.96
C PRO A 65 9.86 -0.24 2.85
N GLY A 66 9.16 -0.22 3.99
CA GLY A 66 9.13 -1.36 4.91
C GLY A 66 7.96 -2.30 4.64
N TRP A 67 6.90 -1.78 4.00
CA TRP A 67 5.61 -2.44 3.89
C TRP A 67 5.02 -2.21 2.50
N SER A 68 4.36 -3.22 1.95
CA SER A 68 3.39 -3.03 0.86
C SER A 68 2.08 -3.71 1.19
N ILE A 69 1.02 -3.27 0.52
CA ILE A 69 -0.21 -4.03 0.40
C ILE A 69 -0.44 -4.46 -1.03
N ARG A 70 -1.06 -5.62 -1.24
CA ARG A 70 -1.53 -6.08 -2.55
C ARG A 70 -3.02 -6.34 -2.47
N ALA A 71 -3.78 -5.67 -3.32
CA ALA A 71 -5.23 -5.76 -3.34
C ALA A 71 -5.68 -6.67 -4.49
N TYR A 72 -6.60 -7.59 -4.20
CA TYR A 72 -7.09 -8.59 -5.14
C TYR A 72 -8.61 -8.53 -5.25
N GLU A 73 -9.10 -8.78 -6.47
CA GLU A 73 -10.49 -9.14 -6.72
C GLU A 73 -10.74 -10.63 -6.43
N ASP A 74 -11.99 -11.06 -6.53
CA ASP A 74 -12.46 -12.41 -6.18
C ASP A 74 -11.78 -13.56 -6.96
N SER A 75 -11.21 -13.29 -8.14
CA SER A 75 -10.42 -14.28 -8.88
C SER A 75 -9.12 -14.65 -8.14
N LEU A 76 -8.58 -13.75 -7.33
CA LEU A 76 -7.31 -13.88 -6.59
C LEU A 76 -6.09 -14.20 -7.47
N ASP A 77 -6.21 -14.12 -8.79
CA ASP A 77 -5.16 -14.50 -9.73
C ASP A 77 -4.06 -13.43 -9.83
N LEU A 78 -4.47 -12.16 -9.90
CA LEU A 78 -3.59 -11.01 -10.07
C LEU A 78 -4.00 -9.88 -9.14
N ALA A 79 -3.00 -9.24 -8.52
CA ALA A 79 -3.24 -8.04 -7.73
C ALA A 79 -3.69 -6.89 -8.67
N LEU A 80 -4.83 -6.29 -8.33
CA LEU A 80 -5.36 -5.08 -8.99
C LEU A 80 -4.35 -3.94 -8.86
N PHE A 81 -3.77 -3.81 -7.66
CA PHE A 81 -2.65 -2.93 -7.38
C PHE A 81 -1.81 -3.43 -6.20
N GLU A 82 -0.54 -3.02 -6.21
CA GLU A 82 0.34 -3.04 -5.06
C GLU A 82 0.70 -1.60 -4.67
N ALA A 83 0.67 -1.29 -3.38
CA ALA A 83 1.09 0.00 -2.82
C ALA A 83 2.19 -0.20 -1.78
N ALA A 84 3.40 0.29 -2.07
CA ALA A 84 4.54 0.22 -1.17
C ALA A 84 4.75 1.53 -0.42
N PHE A 85 4.75 1.46 0.92
CA PHE A 85 4.80 2.61 1.81
C PHE A 85 6.19 2.77 2.43
N CYS A 86 6.75 3.97 2.28
CA CYS A 86 7.90 4.40 3.05
C CYS A 86 7.51 5.49 4.04
N PHE A 87 7.19 5.10 5.27
CA PHE A 87 6.89 6.02 6.38
C PHE A 87 8.07 6.92 6.80
N ARG A 88 9.26 6.74 6.21
CA ARG A 88 10.43 7.62 6.43
C ARG A 88 10.55 8.74 5.39
N CYS A 89 10.28 8.47 4.11
CA CYS A 89 10.22 9.55 3.09
C CYS A 89 8.83 10.15 2.94
N HIS A 90 7.85 9.51 3.59
CA HIS A 90 6.44 9.74 3.41
C HIS A 90 5.98 9.62 1.95
N GLU A 91 6.54 8.63 1.25
CA GLU A 91 6.28 8.34 -0.15
C GLU A 91 5.58 6.98 -0.26
N VAL A 92 4.61 6.90 -1.16
CA VAL A 92 3.98 5.65 -1.58
C VAL A 92 4.19 5.45 -3.07
N ARG A 93 4.57 4.24 -3.46
CA ARG A 93 4.68 3.83 -4.87
C ARG A 93 3.65 2.78 -5.17
N MET A 94 2.84 3.04 -6.19
CA MET A 94 1.81 2.12 -6.66
C MET A 94 2.07 1.62 -8.06
N HIS A 95 1.74 0.36 -8.30
CA HIS A 95 1.68 -0.22 -9.63
C HIS A 95 0.60 -1.30 -9.67
N GLY A 96 0.18 -1.67 -10.87
CA GLY A 96 -0.91 -2.62 -11.09
C GLY A 96 -1.61 -2.29 -12.39
N THR A 97 -2.40 -3.23 -12.89
CA THR A 97 -3.18 -3.04 -14.12
C THR A 97 -4.24 -1.96 -13.94
N ALA A 98 -4.74 -1.79 -12.71
CA ALA A 98 -5.76 -0.81 -12.38
C ALA A 98 -5.17 0.52 -11.86
N VAL A 99 -3.85 0.75 -11.90
CA VAL A 99 -3.21 1.97 -11.37
C VAL A 99 -2.92 2.96 -12.51
N PRO A 100 -3.63 4.11 -12.59
CA PRO A 100 -3.28 5.19 -13.49
C PRO A 100 -1.88 5.74 -13.20
N SER A 101 -1.15 6.16 -14.23
CA SER A 101 0.24 6.64 -14.10
C SER A 101 0.39 7.82 -13.13
N VAL A 102 -0.64 8.67 -13.03
CA VAL A 102 -0.68 9.83 -12.10
C VAL A 102 -0.69 9.39 -10.63
N LEU A 103 -1.18 8.19 -10.33
CA LEU A 103 -1.24 7.64 -8.97
C LEU A 103 0.02 6.82 -8.62
N ALA A 104 0.91 6.57 -9.58
CA ALA A 104 2.03 5.64 -9.42
C ALA A 104 3.05 6.07 -8.35
N THR A 105 3.14 7.36 -8.07
CA THR A 105 3.95 7.90 -6.95
C THR A 105 3.20 9.05 -6.32
N GLN A 106 2.98 8.96 -5.02
CA GLN A 106 2.31 9.99 -4.22
C GLN A 106 3.06 10.18 -2.91
N PHE A 107 2.77 11.29 -2.24
CA PHE A 107 3.31 11.62 -0.92
C PHE A 107 2.16 11.71 0.07
N PHE A 108 2.40 11.26 1.30
CA PHE A 108 1.46 11.32 2.40
C PHE A 108 2.14 11.86 3.65
N ASP A 109 1.44 12.36 4.66
CA ASP A 109 2.09 12.78 5.90
C ASP A 109 2.08 11.61 6.90
N ALA A 110 3.27 11.02 7.10
CA ALA A 110 3.44 9.86 7.96
C ALA A 110 3.26 10.17 9.45
N ASP A 111 3.35 11.43 9.87
CA ASP A 111 3.26 11.83 11.28
C ASP A 111 1.81 12.03 11.74
N THR A 112 0.85 11.93 10.83
CA THR A 112 -0.57 12.09 11.14
C THR A 112 -1.19 10.85 11.79
N PRO A 113 -2.26 11.02 12.61
CA PRO A 113 -2.91 9.89 13.27
C PRO A 113 -3.31 8.75 12.32
N PRO A 114 -3.93 9.00 11.14
CA PRO A 114 -4.27 7.93 10.19
C PRO A 114 -3.05 7.13 9.72
N ALA A 115 -1.91 7.79 9.45
CA ALA A 115 -0.69 7.13 9.03
C ALA A 115 -0.07 6.28 10.15
N GLN A 116 -0.06 6.79 11.37
CA GLN A 116 0.44 6.04 12.53
C GLN A 116 -0.44 4.84 12.85
N THR A 117 -1.77 4.96 12.72
CA THR A 117 -2.69 3.82 12.81
C THR A 117 -2.38 2.76 11.75
N LEU A 118 -2.19 3.16 10.49
CA LEU A 118 -1.86 2.21 9.42
C LEU A 118 -0.54 1.48 9.67
N LEU A 119 0.49 2.21 10.13
CA LEU A 119 1.78 1.62 10.48
C LEU A 119 1.68 0.65 11.67
N ALA A 120 0.84 0.96 12.67
CA ALA A 120 0.57 0.06 13.78
C ALA A 120 -0.08 -1.24 13.30
N LEU A 121 -1.12 -1.17 12.45
CA LEU A 121 -1.76 -2.33 11.85
C LEU A 121 -0.77 -3.22 11.08
N PHE A 122 0.13 -2.62 10.30
CA PHE A 122 1.19 -3.39 9.63
C PHE A 122 2.14 -4.09 10.60
N ARG A 123 2.54 -3.41 11.69
CA ARG A 123 3.44 -3.99 12.70
C ARG A 123 2.77 -5.12 13.47
N GLU A 124 1.51 -4.97 13.84
CA GLU A 124 0.72 -6.01 14.52
C GLU A 124 0.53 -7.23 13.62
N ALA A 125 0.39 -7.03 12.32
CA ALA A 125 0.31 -8.09 11.33
C ALA A 125 1.61 -8.90 11.17
N ALA A 126 2.77 -8.38 11.58
CA ALA A 126 4.07 -9.07 11.46
C ALA A 126 4.63 -9.51 12.82
N PRO A 127 4.19 -10.68 13.34
CA PRO A 127 4.75 -11.26 14.56
C PRO A 127 6.22 -11.69 14.40
#